data_AF-A0A7W9TBY2-F1
#
_entry.id   AF-A0A7W9TBY2-F1
#
_cell.length_a   1.000
_cell.length_b   1.000
_cell.length_c   1.000
_cell.angle_alpha   90.00
_cell.angle_beta   90.00
_cell.angle_gamma   90.00
#
_symmetry.space_group_name_H-M   'P 1'
#
loop_
_entity.id
_entity.type
_entity.pdbx_description
1 polymer ?
#
loop_
_entity_poly.entity_id
_entity_poly.type
_entity_poly.pdbx_seq_one_letter_code
_entity_poly.pdbx_strand_id
1 'polypeptide(L)'
;MPVAAPVVECLGVPITAHTRDSAARHVVHLADLMREARQGLTGEPGASGSRRGSDVHLSNAYTLALADRDPELRAILRSAALNLPDGQPVVWANRLLHPTAELPGTRVYGPDLLTDVFALTQHTELNHYLLGSTPQVLDALHRELRRRYPGARIVGTCSPPFRPLHVHERRQQVERIRSAAADIVWVGLGTPKQDRWAAELCDALPVVAVAVGAAFDFVAGNKPQAPHWMRHNGLEWLFRLGCEPRRLWRRYLFGNARFVHGVVRQASRPVRTDSGAVAGDRLNSGGLVRHRRETPARIPEVRP
;
A
#
# COMPACT_ATOMS: atom_id res chain seq x y z
N MET A 1 -15.92 -13.00 0.41
CA MET A 1 -14.63 -12.89 1.14
C MET A 1 -13.49 -12.93 0.13
N PRO A 2 -12.43 -12.11 0.29
CA PRO A 2 -11.26 -12.21 -0.57
C PRO A 2 -10.65 -13.62 -0.45
N VAL A 3 -10.23 -14.19 -1.57
CA VAL A 3 -9.50 -15.45 -1.58
C VAL A 3 -8.18 -15.25 -0.84
N ALA A 4 -7.87 -16.11 0.14
CA ALA A 4 -6.59 -16.08 0.83
C ALA A 4 -5.47 -16.28 -0.19
N ALA A 5 -4.65 -15.25 -0.42
CA ALA A 5 -3.50 -15.32 -1.31
C ALA A 5 -2.25 -15.67 -0.50
N PRO A 6 -1.34 -16.50 -1.04
CA PRO A 6 -0.10 -16.83 -0.35
C PRO A 6 0.75 -15.56 -0.15
N VAL A 7 1.41 -15.48 0.99
CA VAL A 7 2.36 -14.40 1.30
C VAL A 7 3.76 -14.98 1.29
N VAL A 8 4.64 -14.37 0.50
CA VAL A 8 6.04 -14.80 0.35
C VAL A 8 7.00 -13.67 0.64
N GLU A 9 8.18 -13.95 1.18
CA GLU A 9 9.15 -12.91 1.53
C GLU A 9 10.11 -12.59 0.37
N CYS A 10 10.21 -11.32 0.00
CA CYS A 10 11.22 -10.82 -0.94
C CYS A 10 12.03 -9.69 -0.27
N LEU A 11 13.33 -9.91 -0.07
CA LEU A 11 14.26 -8.98 0.59
C LEU A 11 13.78 -8.52 1.98
N GLY A 12 13.17 -9.41 2.76
CA GLY A 12 12.65 -9.10 4.09
C GLY A 12 11.27 -8.40 4.10
N VAL A 13 10.64 -8.21 2.92
CA VAL A 13 9.30 -7.64 2.76
C VAL A 13 8.30 -8.75 2.41
N PRO A 14 7.17 -8.87 3.14
CA PRO A 14 6.11 -9.84 2.82
C PRO A 14 5.33 -9.38 1.58
N ILE A 15 5.31 -10.16 0.52
CA ILE A 15 4.60 -9.91 -0.73
C ILE A 15 3.37 -10.81 -0.80
N THR A 16 2.18 -10.21 -0.85
CA THR A 16 0.91 -10.92 -1.03
C THR A 16 0.72 -11.23 -2.51
N ALA A 17 0.77 -12.50 -2.87
CA ALA A 17 0.80 -12.98 -4.23
C ALA A 17 -0.61 -13.02 -4.86
N HIS A 18 -1.22 -11.84 -5.00
CA HIS A 18 -2.49 -11.67 -5.69
C HIS A 18 -2.34 -11.62 -7.21
N THR A 19 -3.38 -12.07 -7.91
CA THR A 19 -3.64 -11.67 -9.30
C THR A 19 -4.20 -10.24 -9.35
N ARG A 20 -4.24 -9.64 -10.55
CA ARG A 20 -4.87 -8.32 -10.79
C ARG A 20 -6.29 -8.22 -10.20
N ASP A 21 -7.17 -9.15 -10.55
CA ASP A 21 -8.57 -9.16 -10.09
C ASP A 21 -8.70 -9.39 -8.57
N SER A 22 -7.98 -10.38 -8.03
CA SER A 22 -8.05 -10.66 -6.59
C SER A 22 -7.47 -9.52 -5.74
N ALA A 23 -6.45 -8.81 -6.21
CA ALA A 23 -5.92 -7.63 -5.55
C ALA A 23 -6.95 -6.50 -5.49
N ALA A 24 -7.63 -6.21 -6.61
CA ALA A 24 -8.66 -5.16 -6.65
C ALA A 24 -9.81 -5.46 -5.69
N ARG A 25 -10.32 -6.71 -5.67
CA ARG A 25 -11.35 -7.13 -4.73
C ARG A 25 -10.90 -7.06 -3.26
N HIS A 26 -9.63 -7.36 -2.98
CA HIS A 26 -9.10 -7.25 -1.63
C HIS A 26 -9.03 -5.78 -1.17
N VAL A 27 -8.60 -4.86 -2.05
CA VAL A 27 -8.62 -3.42 -1.76
C VAL A 27 -10.05 -2.93 -1.48
N VAL A 28 -11.02 -3.34 -2.28
CA VAL A 28 -12.45 -2.99 -2.06
C VAL A 28 -12.94 -3.54 -0.71
N HIS A 29 -12.63 -4.80 -0.40
CA HIS A 29 -13.01 -5.40 0.87
C HIS A 29 -12.41 -4.66 2.08
N LEU A 30 -11.14 -4.27 2.01
CA LEU A 30 -10.51 -3.46 3.06
C LEU A 30 -11.23 -2.11 3.20
N ALA A 31 -11.65 -1.50 2.09
CA ALA A 31 -12.35 -0.22 2.10
C ALA A 31 -13.74 -0.31 2.73
N ASP A 32 -14.48 -1.38 2.46
CA ASP A 32 -15.77 -1.65 3.11
C ASP A 32 -15.59 -1.76 4.63
N LEU A 33 -14.59 -2.54 5.09
CA LEU A 33 -14.31 -2.66 6.52
C LEU A 33 -13.87 -1.34 7.17
N MET A 34 -13.13 -0.50 6.45
CA MET A 34 -12.72 0.83 6.92
C MET A 34 -13.92 1.78 7.03
N ARG A 35 -14.82 1.73 6.05
CA ARG A 35 -16.06 2.49 6.04
C ARG A 35 -16.99 2.09 7.18
N GLU A 36 -17.18 0.79 7.39
CA GLU A 36 -17.97 0.25 8.51
C GLU A 36 -17.38 0.71 9.85
N ALA A 37 -16.06 0.62 10.02
CA ALA A 37 -15.39 1.11 11.24
C ALA A 37 -15.59 2.62 11.44
N ARG A 38 -15.53 3.42 10.37
CA ARG A 38 -15.77 4.87 10.40
C ARG A 38 -17.21 5.23 10.76
N GLN A 39 -18.19 4.46 10.27
CA GLN A 39 -19.62 4.66 10.58
C GLN A 39 -19.97 4.17 11.99
N GLY A 40 -19.40 3.06 12.45
CA GLY A 40 -19.57 2.56 13.82
C GLY A 40 -19.08 3.54 14.89
N LEU A 41 -18.01 4.30 14.59
CA LEU A 41 -17.51 5.39 15.45
C LEU A 41 -18.52 6.53 15.63
N THR A 42 -19.51 6.68 14.74
CA THR A 42 -20.56 7.71 14.86
C THR A 42 -21.81 7.25 15.59
N GLY A 43 -21.91 5.97 15.98
CA GLY A 43 -23.16 5.34 16.46
C GLY A 43 -23.30 5.08 17.96
N GLU A 44 -22.23 4.85 18.72
CA GLU A 44 -22.32 4.44 20.14
C GLU A 44 -21.11 4.93 20.96
N PRO A 45 -21.27 5.75 22.01
CA PRO A 45 -20.18 6.18 22.88
C PRO A 45 -19.77 5.04 23.84
N GLY A 46 -18.99 4.07 23.35
CA GLY A 46 -18.50 2.99 24.22
C GLY A 46 -17.60 1.92 23.60
N ALA A 47 -17.69 1.69 22.28
CA ALA A 47 -16.86 0.70 21.58
C ALA A 47 -15.67 1.35 20.85
N SER A 48 -14.84 2.10 21.57
CA SER A 48 -13.66 2.77 21.00
C SER A 48 -12.48 1.81 20.89
N GLY A 49 -12.53 0.91 19.91
CA GLY A 49 -11.34 0.37 19.29
C GLY A 49 -11.13 1.12 17.98
N SER A 50 -10.34 2.19 17.96
CA SER A 50 -9.94 2.86 16.72
C SER A 50 -9.28 1.82 15.81
N ARG A 51 -9.98 1.40 14.75
CA ARG A 51 -9.39 0.48 13.76
C ARG A 51 -8.38 1.29 12.95
N ARG A 52 -7.12 0.87 13.04
CA ARG A 52 -6.04 1.40 12.19
C ARG A 52 -6.41 1.23 10.71
N GLY A 53 -6.06 2.20 9.88
CA GLY A 53 -6.19 2.12 8.43
C GLY A 53 -5.36 0.97 7.82
N SER A 54 -5.60 0.69 6.55
CA SER A 54 -4.89 -0.34 5.79
C SER A 54 -4.05 0.28 4.66
N ASP A 55 -2.74 0.18 4.74
CA ASP A 55 -1.82 0.65 3.71
C ASP A 55 -1.51 -0.46 2.69
N VAL A 56 -1.54 -0.09 1.40
CA VAL A 56 -1.36 -0.99 0.26
C VAL A 56 -0.26 -0.47 -0.64
N HIS A 57 0.78 -1.27 -0.86
CA HIS A 57 1.99 -0.87 -1.58
C HIS A 57 2.21 -1.69 -2.84
N LEU A 58 2.49 -1.01 -3.95
CA LEU A 58 2.95 -1.61 -5.19
C LEU A 58 4.48 -1.79 -5.14
N SER A 59 4.90 -2.98 -4.73
CA SER A 59 6.30 -3.31 -4.51
C SER A 59 6.96 -3.75 -5.81
N ASN A 60 7.70 -2.82 -6.44
CA ASN A 60 8.57 -3.12 -7.58
C ASN A 60 10.03 -3.31 -7.16
N ALA A 61 10.87 -3.76 -8.10
CA ALA A 61 12.29 -4.01 -7.88
C ALA A 61 13.03 -2.83 -7.21
N TYR A 62 12.69 -1.60 -7.58
CA TYR A 62 13.29 -0.42 -6.96
C TYR A 62 12.82 -0.20 -5.52
N THR A 63 11.51 -0.36 -5.25
CA THR A 63 10.95 -0.28 -3.90
C THR A 63 11.65 -1.28 -2.96
N LEU A 64 11.79 -2.53 -3.41
CA LEU A 64 12.43 -3.59 -2.62
C LEU A 64 13.94 -3.36 -2.46
N ALA A 65 14.64 -2.90 -3.50
CA ALA A 65 16.06 -2.54 -3.39
C ALA A 65 16.30 -1.36 -2.45
N LEU A 66 15.37 -0.41 -2.37
CA LEU A 66 15.44 0.69 -1.43
C LEU A 66 15.18 0.20 0.00
N ALA A 67 14.15 -0.61 0.21
CA ALA A 67 13.81 -1.18 1.52
C ALA A 67 14.93 -2.06 2.08
N ASP A 68 15.68 -2.78 1.25
CA ASP A 68 16.84 -3.57 1.72
C ASP A 68 17.91 -2.71 2.43
N ARG A 69 17.99 -1.41 2.12
CA ARG A 69 18.97 -0.47 2.70
C ARG A 69 18.38 0.56 3.65
N ASP A 70 17.07 0.73 3.65
CA ASP A 70 16.34 1.69 4.46
C ASP A 70 15.51 0.93 5.52
N PRO A 71 16.01 0.81 6.76
CA PRO A 71 15.30 0.08 7.82
C PRO A 71 13.91 0.64 8.13
N GLU A 72 13.71 1.96 7.97
CA GLU A 72 12.43 2.63 8.21
C GLU A 72 11.43 2.21 7.14
N LEU A 73 11.81 2.30 5.86
CA LEU A 73 10.95 1.83 4.76
C LEU A 73 10.65 0.34 4.87
N ARG A 74 11.64 -0.48 5.25
CA ARG A 74 11.43 -1.92 5.45
C ARG A 74 10.45 -2.21 6.57
N ALA A 75 10.53 -1.47 7.68
CA ALA A 75 9.60 -1.64 8.78
C ALA A 75 8.16 -1.32 8.35
N ILE A 76 7.97 -0.21 7.62
CA ILE A 76 6.68 0.18 7.05
C ILE A 76 6.10 -0.94 6.18
N LEU A 77 6.86 -1.41 5.17
CA LEU A 77 6.40 -2.44 4.26
C LEU A 77 6.16 -3.79 4.97
N ARG A 78 6.92 -4.12 6.01
CA ARG A 78 6.68 -5.34 6.81
C ARG A 78 5.38 -5.31 7.61
N SER A 79 4.98 -4.13 8.07
CA SER A 79 3.73 -3.93 8.82
C SER A 79 2.53 -3.59 7.94
N ALA A 80 2.74 -3.45 6.62
CA ALA A 80 1.70 -3.02 5.71
C ALA A 80 0.59 -4.06 5.57
N ALA A 81 -0.64 -3.60 5.35
CA ALA A 81 -1.77 -4.51 5.13
C ALA A 81 -1.59 -5.35 3.86
N LEU A 82 -1.07 -4.77 2.77
CA LEU A 82 -0.76 -5.47 1.53
C LEU A 82 0.50 -4.92 0.86
N ASN A 83 1.40 -5.80 0.45
CA ASN A 83 2.39 -5.50 -0.58
C ASN A 83 2.11 -6.35 -1.82
N LEU A 84 1.81 -5.69 -2.93
CA LEU A 84 1.45 -6.33 -4.18
C LEU A 84 2.67 -6.34 -5.13
N PRO A 85 2.92 -7.43 -5.87
CA PRO A 85 4.07 -7.53 -6.77
C PRO A 85 3.88 -6.63 -7.99
N ASP A 86 4.54 -5.47 -8.00
CA ASP A 86 4.51 -4.51 -9.11
C ASP A 86 5.70 -4.74 -10.04
N GLY A 87 5.43 -5.21 -11.25
CA GLY A 87 6.44 -5.48 -12.26
C GLY A 87 6.95 -6.92 -12.28
N GLN A 88 7.33 -7.35 -13.48
CA GLN A 88 7.73 -8.73 -13.73
C GLN A 88 8.98 -9.19 -12.94
N PRO A 89 10.00 -8.36 -12.68
CA PRO A 89 11.16 -8.78 -11.89
C PRO A 89 10.82 -9.30 -10.49
N VAL A 90 9.79 -8.75 -9.84
CA VAL A 90 9.36 -9.21 -8.50
C VAL A 90 8.65 -10.54 -8.59
N VAL A 91 7.80 -10.73 -9.62
CA VAL A 91 7.16 -12.03 -9.90
C VAL A 91 8.22 -13.12 -10.13
N TRP A 92 9.23 -12.84 -10.94
CA TRP A 92 10.34 -13.77 -11.19
C TRP A 92 11.15 -14.06 -9.92
N ALA A 93 11.49 -13.02 -9.15
CA ALA A 93 12.22 -13.20 -7.90
C ALA A 93 11.44 -14.04 -6.89
N ASN A 94 10.13 -13.82 -6.73
CA ASN A 94 9.30 -14.59 -5.83
C ASN A 94 9.24 -16.07 -6.23
N ARG A 95 9.10 -16.38 -7.53
CA ARG A 95 9.13 -17.76 -8.04
C ARG A 95 10.48 -18.45 -7.84
N LEU A 96 11.57 -17.70 -7.99
CA LEU A 96 12.93 -18.20 -7.76
C LEU A 96 13.20 -18.49 -6.28
N LEU A 97 12.78 -17.57 -5.40
CA LEU A 97 13.01 -17.65 -3.96
C LEU A 97 12.09 -18.68 -3.27
N HIS A 98 10.91 -18.96 -3.86
CA HIS A 98 9.89 -19.82 -3.28
C HIS A 98 9.39 -20.86 -4.30
N PRO A 99 10.24 -21.79 -4.75
CA PRO A 99 9.92 -22.70 -5.86
C PRO A 99 8.79 -23.68 -5.54
N THR A 100 8.49 -23.92 -4.26
CA THR A 100 7.40 -24.79 -3.80
C THR A 100 6.07 -24.06 -3.60
N ALA A 101 6.06 -22.73 -3.68
CA ALA A 101 4.85 -21.95 -3.49
C ALA A 101 4.08 -21.80 -4.82
N GLU A 102 2.77 -22.00 -4.77
CA GLU A 102 1.89 -21.74 -5.91
C GLU A 102 1.66 -20.24 -6.06
N LEU A 103 2.51 -19.59 -6.86
CA LEU A 103 2.47 -18.14 -7.07
C LEU A 103 1.91 -17.78 -8.45
N PRO A 104 1.07 -16.72 -8.54
CA PRO A 104 0.64 -16.20 -9.83
C PRO A 104 1.84 -15.84 -10.71
N GLY A 105 1.74 -16.16 -12.01
CA GLY A 105 2.73 -15.73 -13.01
C GLY A 105 2.59 -14.26 -13.43
N THR A 106 1.61 -13.55 -12.87
CA THR A 106 1.24 -12.18 -13.26
C THR A 106 1.56 -11.19 -12.15
N ARG A 107 1.93 -9.98 -12.57
CA ARG A 107 2.11 -8.83 -11.67
C ARG A 107 0.77 -8.14 -11.38
N VAL A 108 0.73 -7.34 -10.33
CA VAL A 108 -0.32 -6.35 -10.07
C VAL A 108 0.20 -4.97 -10.44
N TYR A 109 -0.28 -4.42 -11.55
CA TYR A 109 0.19 -3.16 -12.09
C TYR A 109 -0.65 -1.98 -11.57
N GLY A 110 -0.01 -0.88 -11.16
CA GLY A 110 -0.71 0.22 -10.48
C GLY A 110 -1.84 0.91 -11.23
N PRO A 111 -1.65 1.33 -12.50
CA PRO A 111 -2.74 1.83 -13.32
C PRO A 111 -3.91 0.86 -13.44
N ASP A 112 -3.61 -0.42 -13.63
CA ASP A 112 -4.62 -1.47 -13.79
C ASP A 112 -5.42 -1.64 -12.48
N LEU A 113 -4.73 -1.75 -11.34
CA LEU A 113 -5.34 -1.83 -10.02
C LEU A 113 -6.25 -0.62 -9.75
N LEU A 114 -5.78 0.59 -10.07
CA LEU A 114 -6.58 1.81 -9.93
C LEU A 114 -7.85 1.70 -10.76
N THR A 115 -7.76 1.40 -12.05
CA THR A 115 -8.93 1.29 -12.93
C THR A 115 -9.89 0.17 -12.54
N ASP A 116 -9.38 -0.96 -12.05
CA ASP A 116 -10.21 -2.09 -11.63
C ASP A 116 -10.98 -1.78 -10.36
N VAL A 117 -10.33 -1.16 -9.37
CA VAL A 117 -11.01 -0.75 -8.15
C VAL A 117 -12.10 0.27 -8.48
N PHE A 118 -11.82 1.28 -9.31
CA PHE A 118 -12.85 2.22 -9.77
C PHE A 118 -14.01 1.52 -10.50
N ALA A 119 -13.72 0.51 -11.33
CA ALA A 119 -14.75 -0.26 -12.02
C ALA A 119 -15.65 -1.04 -11.04
N LEU A 120 -15.05 -1.64 -10.00
CA LEU A 120 -15.75 -2.40 -8.96
C LEU A 120 -16.57 -1.50 -8.03
N THR A 121 -16.13 -0.27 -7.78
CA THR A 121 -16.76 0.62 -6.80
C THR A 121 -17.70 1.66 -7.40
N GLN A 122 -17.81 1.80 -8.72
CA GLN A 122 -18.61 2.84 -9.37
C GLN A 122 -20.12 2.79 -9.06
N HIS A 123 -20.63 1.68 -8.53
CA HIS A 123 -22.03 1.54 -8.10
C HIS A 123 -22.15 1.26 -6.59
N THR A 124 -21.12 1.64 -5.84
CA THR A 124 -21.06 1.50 -4.38
C THR A 124 -21.05 2.88 -3.72
N GLU A 125 -21.09 2.91 -2.40
CA GLU A 125 -20.96 4.16 -1.66
C GLU A 125 -19.51 4.53 -1.30
N LEU A 126 -18.53 3.75 -1.75
CA LEU A 126 -17.13 3.96 -1.41
C LEU A 126 -16.61 5.27 -2.02
N ASN A 127 -16.04 6.11 -1.16
CA ASN A 127 -15.52 7.42 -1.50
C ASN A 127 -14.02 7.36 -1.82
N HIS A 128 -13.63 7.85 -3.01
CA HIS A 128 -12.24 7.93 -3.45
C HIS A 128 -11.65 9.33 -3.27
N TYR A 129 -10.43 9.40 -2.76
CA TYR A 129 -9.64 10.63 -2.65
C TYR A 129 -8.34 10.49 -3.45
N LEU A 130 -8.01 11.49 -4.28
CA LEU A 130 -6.82 11.48 -5.14
C LEU A 130 -5.74 12.40 -4.58
N LEU A 131 -4.63 11.83 -4.12
CA LEU A 131 -3.55 12.57 -3.48
C LEU A 131 -2.22 12.40 -4.22
N GLY A 132 -1.66 13.48 -4.74
CA GLY A 132 -0.33 13.49 -5.35
C GLY A 132 -0.31 14.11 -6.73
N SER A 133 0.78 13.86 -7.47
CA SER A 133 1.05 14.49 -8.77
C SER A 133 0.90 16.02 -8.79
N THR A 134 0.82 16.63 -9.97
CA THR A 134 0.55 18.08 -10.16
C THR A 134 -0.96 18.35 -10.26
N PRO A 135 -1.41 19.61 -10.06
CA PRO A 135 -2.82 19.97 -10.28
C PRO A 135 -3.30 19.60 -11.70
N GLN A 136 -2.49 19.84 -12.73
CA GLN A 136 -2.83 19.53 -14.12
C GLN A 136 -3.04 18.02 -14.35
N VAL A 137 -2.22 17.18 -13.72
CA VAL A 137 -2.37 15.72 -13.80
C VAL A 137 -3.62 15.27 -13.06
N LEU A 138 -3.91 15.84 -11.88
CA LEU A 138 -5.12 15.52 -11.13
C LEU A 138 -6.39 15.94 -11.89
N ASP A 139 -6.41 17.11 -12.53
CA ASP A 139 -7.55 17.57 -13.33
C ASP A 139 -7.80 16.67 -14.54
N ALA A 140 -6.74 16.25 -15.23
CA ALA A 140 -6.82 15.29 -16.32
C ALA A 140 -7.29 13.91 -15.85
N LEU A 141 -6.73 13.42 -14.74
CA LEU A 141 -7.12 12.15 -14.12
C LEU A 141 -8.59 12.16 -13.70
N HIS A 142 -9.04 13.23 -13.04
CA HIS A 142 -10.41 13.37 -12.57
C HIS A 142 -11.42 13.37 -13.72
N ARG A 143 -11.12 14.09 -14.80
CA ARG A 143 -11.94 14.07 -16.04
C ARG A 143 -12.00 12.67 -16.65
N GLU A 144 -10.86 11.99 -16.74
CA GLU A 144 -10.81 10.67 -17.36
C GLU A 144 -11.53 9.60 -16.52
N LEU A 145 -11.38 9.64 -15.20
CA LEU A 145 -12.09 8.73 -14.30
C LEU A 145 -13.60 8.99 -14.31
N ARG A 146 -14.06 10.24 -14.33
CA ARG A 146 -15.49 10.56 -14.48
C ARG A 146 -16.05 10.08 -15.81
N ARG A 147 -15.26 10.17 -16.89
CA ARG A 147 -15.67 9.70 -18.22
C ARG A 147 -15.80 8.18 -18.27
N ARG A 148 -14.85 7.44 -17.66
CA ARG A 148 -14.84 5.97 -17.66
C ARG A 148 -15.79 5.35 -16.64
N TYR A 149 -15.96 6.00 -15.48
CA TYR A 149 -16.68 5.47 -14.32
C TYR A 149 -17.62 6.55 -13.76
N PRO A 150 -18.70 6.92 -14.48
CA PRO A 150 -19.56 8.05 -14.14
C PRO A 150 -20.24 7.93 -12.77
N GLY A 151 -20.42 6.71 -12.25
CA GLY A 151 -20.98 6.47 -10.91
C GLY A 151 -19.96 6.55 -9.77
N ALA A 152 -18.66 6.57 -10.05
CA ALA A 152 -17.63 6.56 -9.01
C ALA A 152 -17.60 7.88 -8.22
N ARG A 153 -17.55 7.77 -6.88
CA ARG A 153 -17.59 8.91 -5.96
C ARG A 153 -16.17 9.42 -5.69
N ILE A 154 -15.73 10.42 -6.42
CA ILE A 154 -14.48 11.14 -6.14
C ILE A 154 -14.79 12.33 -5.22
N VAL A 155 -14.43 12.22 -3.94
CA VAL A 155 -14.79 13.18 -2.88
C VAL A 155 -13.75 14.27 -2.63
N GLY A 156 -12.57 14.14 -3.22
CA GLY A 156 -11.55 15.17 -3.11
C GLY A 156 -10.28 14.84 -3.88
N THR A 157 -9.53 15.89 -4.18
CA THR A 157 -8.21 15.81 -4.79
C THR A 157 -7.25 16.75 -4.07
N CYS A 158 -5.96 16.40 -4.00
CA CYS A 158 -4.93 17.25 -3.43
C CYS A 158 -3.59 17.02 -4.14
N SER A 159 -3.01 18.09 -4.68
CA SER A 159 -1.63 18.10 -5.17
C SER A 159 -0.76 18.79 -4.13
N PRO A 160 0.02 18.06 -3.32
CA PRO A 160 0.93 18.66 -2.36
C PRO A 160 2.16 19.23 -3.07
N PRO A 161 2.84 20.24 -2.50
CA PRO A 161 4.03 20.81 -3.09
C PRO A 161 5.16 19.78 -3.23
N PHE A 162 6.04 20.00 -4.21
CA PHE A 162 7.23 19.17 -4.48
C PHE A 162 8.38 19.44 -3.49
N ARG A 163 8.05 19.44 -2.19
CA ARG A 163 8.96 19.54 -1.06
C ARG A 163 8.43 18.68 0.11
N PRO A 164 9.21 18.48 1.18
CA PRO A 164 8.67 17.97 2.43
C PRO A 164 7.54 18.87 2.95
N LEU A 165 6.49 18.24 3.48
CA LEU A 165 5.37 18.94 4.12
C LEU A 165 5.74 19.31 5.55
N HIS A 166 5.38 20.51 5.98
CA HIS A 166 5.43 20.88 7.38
C HIS A 166 4.37 20.10 8.18
N VAL A 167 4.55 20.01 9.50
CA VAL A 167 3.63 19.28 10.39
C VAL A 167 2.20 19.82 10.28
N HIS A 168 2.03 21.13 10.18
CA HIS A 168 0.70 21.74 10.03
C HIS A 168 0.06 21.39 8.67
N GLU A 169 0.83 21.38 7.57
CA GLU A 169 0.32 21.00 6.24
C GLU A 169 -0.13 19.53 6.23
N ARG A 170 0.64 18.64 6.86
CA ARG A 170 0.26 17.22 7.04
C ARG A 170 -1.05 17.09 7.81
N ARG A 171 -1.20 17.80 8.93
CA ARG A 171 -2.44 17.80 9.73
C ARG A 171 -3.63 18.33 8.94
N GLN A 172 -3.47 19.43 8.22
CA GLN A 172 -4.52 19.98 7.37
C GLN A 172 -4.93 19.00 6.27
N GLN A 173 -3.97 18.27 5.70
CA GLN A 173 -4.26 17.28 4.67
C GLN A 173 -5.03 16.07 5.24
N VAL A 174 -4.65 15.58 6.42
CA VAL A 174 -5.41 14.55 7.16
C VAL A 174 -6.84 15.03 7.42
N GLU A 175 -7.01 16.27 7.87
CA GLU A 175 -8.33 16.82 8.17
C GLU A 175 -9.20 16.96 6.91
N ARG A 176 -8.62 17.37 5.78
CA ARG A 176 -9.33 17.40 4.49
C ARG A 176 -9.80 16.00 4.06
N ILE A 177 -8.96 14.99 4.24
CA ILE A 177 -9.32 13.60 3.90
C ILE A 177 -10.45 13.09 4.81
N ARG A 178 -10.35 13.38 6.12
CA ARG A 178 -11.38 13.07 7.12
C ARG A 178 -12.72 13.75 6.80
N SER A 179 -12.69 15.06 6.58
CA SER A 179 -13.86 15.88 6.26
C SER A 179 -14.51 15.46 4.94
N ALA A 180 -13.73 14.99 3.96
CA ALA A 180 -14.25 14.42 2.72
C ALA A 180 -14.87 13.02 2.88
N ALA A 181 -14.79 12.41 4.08
CA ALA A 181 -15.24 11.05 4.35
C ALA A 181 -14.68 10.02 3.36
N ALA A 182 -13.39 10.15 3.02
CA ALA A 182 -12.71 9.23 2.11
C ALA A 182 -12.64 7.82 2.72
N ASP A 183 -12.87 6.81 1.88
CA ASP A 183 -12.70 5.39 2.24
C ASP A 183 -11.42 4.83 1.61
N ILE A 184 -11.11 5.25 0.38
CA ILE A 184 -9.89 4.90 -0.37
C ILE A 184 -9.11 6.16 -0.72
N VAL A 185 -7.86 6.25 -0.27
CA VAL A 185 -6.94 7.34 -0.59
C VAL A 185 -5.86 6.83 -1.54
N TRP A 186 -5.86 7.32 -2.78
CA TRP A 186 -4.85 6.99 -3.78
C TRP A 186 -3.65 7.93 -3.64
N VAL A 187 -2.45 7.40 -3.38
CA VAL A 187 -1.24 8.19 -3.11
C VAL A 187 -0.24 8.08 -4.26
N GLY A 188 -0.15 9.13 -5.07
CA GLY A 188 0.75 9.27 -6.23
C GLY A 188 1.92 10.23 -5.97
N LEU A 189 2.75 9.95 -4.95
CA LEU A 189 3.90 10.80 -4.57
C LEU A 189 5.26 10.23 -4.98
N GLY A 190 5.30 8.95 -5.38
CA GLY A 190 6.53 8.21 -5.67
C GLY A 190 7.20 7.64 -4.42
N THR A 191 7.81 6.48 -4.58
CA THR A 191 8.58 5.80 -3.52
C THR A 191 9.90 6.52 -3.22
N PRO A 192 10.27 6.73 -1.95
CA PRO A 192 9.62 6.22 -0.73
C PRO A 192 8.58 7.15 -0.09
N LYS A 193 8.43 8.39 -0.58
CA LYS A 193 7.56 9.41 0.05
C LYS A 193 6.11 8.94 0.16
N GLN A 194 5.59 8.29 -0.87
CA GLN A 194 4.22 7.75 -0.86
C GLN A 194 4.04 6.65 0.17
N ASP A 195 5.07 5.83 0.40
CA ASP A 195 4.97 4.64 1.23
C ASP A 195 4.92 5.05 2.71
N ARG A 196 5.81 5.98 3.09
CA ARG A 196 5.79 6.59 4.43
C ARG A 196 4.48 7.34 4.68
N TRP A 197 4.04 8.12 3.70
CA TRP A 197 2.82 8.92 3.87
C TRP A 197 1.55 8.07 3.88
N ALA A 198 1.48 6.97 3.12
CA ALA A 198 0.36 6.03 3.19
C ALA A 198 0.24 5.40 4.58
N ALA A 199 1.36 4.96 5.16
CA ALA A 199 1.39 4.43 6.53
C ALA A 199 0.98 5.49 7.56
N GLU A 200 1.53 6.71 7.48
CA GLU A 200 1.14 7.83 8.36
C GLU A 200 -0.36 8.18 8.26
N LEU A 201 -0.95 8.10 7.06
CA LEU A 201 -2.40 8.31 6.87
C LEU A 201 -3.22 7.22 7.54
N CYS A 202 -2.80 5.96 7.44
CA CYS A 202 -3.48 4.82 8.06
C CYS A 202 -3.33 4.80 9.59
N ASP A 203 -2.28 5.39 10.14
CA ASP A 203 -2.17 5.63 11.59
C ASP A 203 -3.18 6.70 12.07
N ALA A 204 -3.49 7.68 11.22
CA ALA A 204 -4.33 8.82 11.58
C ALA A 204 -5.83 8.62 11.27
N LEU A 205 -6.17 7.76 10.30
CA LEU A 205 -7.52 7.61 9.76
C LEU A 205 -7.84 6.14 9.44
N PRO A 206 -9.09 5.69 9.66
CA PRO A 206 -9.57 4.38 9.21
C PRO A 206 -9.85 4.44 7.70
N VAL A 207 -8.78 4.44 6.89
CA VAL A 207 -8.86 4.48 5.41
C VAL A 207 -7.97 3.41 4.80
N VAL A 208 -8.23 3.07 3.54
CA VAL A 208 -7.28 2.31 2.73
C VAL A 208 -6.40 3.28 1.95
N ALA A 209 -5.11 3.34 2.27
CA ALA A 209 -4.15 4.19 1.55
C ALA A 209 -3.36 3.37 0.52
N VAL A 210 -3.59 3.60 -0.77
CA VAL A 210 -2.97 2.82 -1.85
C VAL A 210 -1.85 3.63 -2.51
N ALA A 211 -0.61 3.21 -2.32
CA ALA A 211 0.58 3.83 -2.88
C ALA A 211 0.78 3.42 -4.35
N VAL A 212 0.29 4.25 -5.28
CA VAL A 212 0.20 3.91 -6.72
C VAL A 212 1.27 4.52 -7.61
N GLY A 213 2.13 5.39 -7.07
CA GLY A 213 3.24 5.99 -7.81
C GLY A 213 2.76 6.76 -9.05
N ALA A 214 3.36 6.44 -10.21
CA ALA A 214 3.08 7.12 -11.47
C ALA A 214 1.74 6.72 -12.11
N ALA A 215 0.88 5.96 -11.42
CA ALA A 215 -0.39 5.50 -12.00
C ALA A 215 -1.27 6.65 -12.50
N PHE A 216 -1.27 7.78 -11.79
CA PHE A 216 -2.03 8.96 -12.17
C PHE A 216 -1.64 9.49 -13.54
N ASP A 217 -0.35 9.57 -13.86
CA ASP A 217 0.12 10.03 -15.17
C ASP A 217 -0.34 9.12 -16.32
N PHE A 218 -0.33 7.80 -16.10
CA PHE A 218 -0.74 6.82 -17.11
C PHE A 218 -2.25 6.81 -17.34
N VAL A 219 -3.03 6.91 -16.27
CA VAL A 219 -4.50 6.91 -16.38
C VAL A 219 -4.99 8.25 -16.92
N ALA A 220 -4.37 9.37 -16.55
CA ALA A 220 -4.66 10.69 -17.11
C ALA A 220 -4.30 10.85 -18.60
N GLY A 221 -3.58 9.89 -19.20
CA GLY A 221 -3.13 9.94 -20.60
C GLY A 221 -1.90 10.83 -20.83
N ASN A 222 -1.26 11.32 -19.76
CA ASN A 222 -0.08 12.19 -19.86
C ASN A 222 1.20 11.42 -20.20
N LYS A 223 1.21 10.10 -20.00
CA LYS A 223 2.34 9.23 -20.36
C LYS A 223 1.89 8.07 -21.22
N PRO A 224 2.65 7.74 -22.28
CA PRO A 224 2.35 6.58 -23.09
C PRO A 224 2.57 5.31 -22.26
N GLN A 225 1.65 4.37 -22.36
CA GLN A 225 1.86 3.03 -21.82
C GLN A 225 2.66 2.20 -22.83
N ALA A 226 3.57 1.37 -22.34
CA ALA A 226 4.27 0.42 -23.21
C ALA A 226 3.25 -0.50 -23.91
N PRO A 227 3.46 -0.88 -25.18
CA PRO A 227 2.62 -1.83 -25.90
C PRO A 227 2.39 -3.14 -25.11
N HIS A 228 1.24 -3.78 -25.32
CA HIS A 228 0.84 -4.98 -24.56
C HIS A 228 1.90 -6.08 -24.58
N TRP A 229 2.47 -6.36 -25.75
CA TRP A 229 3.53 -7.37 -25.90
C TRP A 229 4.78 -7.03 -25.08
N MET A 230 5.18 -5.75 -24.99
CA MET A 230 6.32 -5.35 -24.16
C MET A 230 6.03 -5.53 -22.67
N ARG A 231 4.80 -5.19 -22.23
CA ARG A 231 4.40 -5.36 -20.83
C ARG A 231 4.39 -6.83 -20.43
N HIS A 232 3.85 -7.70 -21.28
CA HIS A 232 3.75 -9.14 -21.02
C HIS A 232 5.14 -9.81 -20.98
N ASN A 233 6.08 -9.36 -21.82
CA ASN A 233 7.45 -9.86 -21.82
C ASN A 233 8.38 -9.16 -20.81
N GLY A 234 7.83 -8.31 -19.92
CA GLY A 234 8.63 -7.61 -18.91
C GLY A 234 9.56 -6.52 -19.46
N LEU A 235 9.38 -6.07 -20.71
CA LEU A 235 10.17 -5.03 -21.39
C LEU A 235 9.67 -3.60 -21.14
N GLU A 236 8.68 -3.43 -20.27
CA GLU A 236 8.13 -2.09 -19.98
C GLU A 236 9.20 -1.13 -19.44
N TRP A 237 10.17 -1.62 -18.66
CA TRP A 237 11.26 -0.79 -18.16
C TRP A 237 12.10 -0.21 -19.31
N LEU A 238 12.30 -0.95 -20.40
CA LEU A 238 13.06 -0.51 -21.56
C LEU A 238 12.31 0.58 -22.32
N PHE A 239 11.01 0.39 -22.53
CA PHE A 239 10.14 1.42 -23.12
C PHE A 239 10.17 2.72 -22.29
N ARG A 240 10.01 2.60 -20.97
CA ARG A 240 10.03 3.75 -20.07
C ARG A 240 11.40 4.44 -20.05
N LEU A 241 12.50 3.68 -20.10
CA LEU A 241 13.85 4.23 -20.20
C LEU A 241 14.02 5.04 -21.49
N GLY A 242 13.43 4.59 -22.61
CA GLY A 242 13.39 5.36 -23.85
C GLY A 242 12.60 6.67 -23.72
N CYS A 243 11.49 6.67 -22.98
CA CYS A 243 10.66 7.87 -22.79
C CYS A 243 11.22 8.86 -21.75
N GLU A 244 11.82 8.38 -20.66
CA GLU A 244 12.34 9.21 -19.56
C GLU A 244 13.80 8.86 -19.19
N PRO A 245 14.76 8.91 -20.14
CA PRO A 245 16.11 8.36 -19.94
C PRO A 245 16.82 9.03 -18.77
N ARG A 246 16.80 10.37 -18.70
CA ARG A 246 17.47 11.17 -17.65
C ARG A 246 16.95 10.88 -16.23
N ARG A 247 15.69 10.48 -16.10
CA ARG A 247 15.04 10.22 -14.80
C ARG A 247 15.21 8.77 -14.37
N LEU A 248 15.12 7.82 -15.30
CA LEU A 248 15.01 6.40 -14.98
C LEU A 248 16.33 5.64 -15.07
N TRP A 249 17.35 6.15 -15.77
CA TRP A 249 18.61 5.42 -15.95
C TRP A 249 19.28 5.03 -14.62
N ARG A 250 19.38 5.96 -13.65
CA ARG A 250 19.95 5.66 -12.33
C ARG A 250 19.12 4.64 -11.57
N ARG A 251 17.79 4.77 -11.65
CA ARG A 251 16.84 3.87 -10.99
C ARG A 251 16.98 2.46 -11.52
N TYR A 252 17.09 2.28 -12.83
CA TYR A 252 17.19 0.96 -13.44
C TYR A 252 18.58 0.38 -13.31
N LEU A 253 19.64 1.12 -13.64
CA LEU A 253 20.99 0.58 -13.59
C LEU A 253 21.38 0.20 -12.16
N PHE A 254 21.29 1.16 -11.22
CA PHE A 254 21.72 0.91 -9.85
C PHE A 254 20.66 0.23 -9.01
N GLY A 255 19.37 0.53 -9.23
CA GLY A 255 18.29 -0.09 -8.47
C GLY A 255 18.06 -1.55 -8.86
N ASN A 256 18.02 -1.88 -10.16
CA ASN A 256 17.81 -3.27 -10.57
C ASN A 256 19.05 -4.13 -10.27
N ALA A 257 20.26 -3.61 -10.46
CA ALA A 257 21.48 -4.35 -10.08
C ALA A 257 21.49 -4.68 -8.58
N ARG A 258 21.08 -3.71 -7.74
CA ARG A 258 20.94 -3.94 -6.29
C ARG A 258 19.84 -4.94 -5.96
N PHE A 259 18.69 -4.85 -6.62
CA PHE A 259 17.60 -5.81 -6.46
C PHE A 259 18.07 -7.22 -6.78
N VAL A 260 18.70 -7.42 -7.94
CA VAL A 260 19.23 -8.73 -8.38
C VAL A 260 20.27 -9.24 -7.38
N HIS A 261 21.22 -8.40 -6.96
CA HIS A 261 22.21 -8.78 -5.95
C HIS A 261 21.55 -9.20 -4.63
N GLY A 262 20.55 -8.46 -4.16
CA GLY A 262 19.78 -8.79 -2.96
C GLY A 262 19.07 -10.13 -3.09
N VAL A 263 18.43 -10.39 -4.24
CA VAL A 263 17.69 -11.64 -4.51
C VAL A 263 18.65 -12.82 -4.55
N VAL A 264 19.78 -12.69 -5.25
CA VAL A 264 20.83 -13.73 -5.28
C VAL A 264 21.35 -14.00 -3.87
N ARG A 265 21.65 -12.95 -3.09
CA ARG A 265 22.09 -13.07 -1.71
C ARG A 265 21.06 -13.78 -0.82
N GLN A 266 19.77 -13.52 -1.00
CA GLN A 266 18.70 -14.21 -0.27
C GLN A 266 18.58 -15.68 -0.71
N ALA A 267 18.64 -15.96 -2.01
CA ALA A 267 18.57 -17.30 -2.57
C ALA A 267 19.76 -18.18 -2.12
N SER A 268 20.95 -17.58 -1.92
CA SER A 268 22.14 -18.28 -1.44
C SER A 268 22.14 -18.56 0.06
N ARG A 269 21.15 -18.07 0.84
CA ARG A 269 21.07 -18.39 2.26
C ARG A 269 20.59 -19.82 2.44
N PRO A 270 21.25 -20.65 3.27
CA PRO A 270 20.75 -21.99 3.58
C PRO A 270 19.36 -21.86 4.21
N VAL A 271 18.42 -22.65 3.71
CA VAL A 271 17.07 -22.77 4.29
C VAL A 271 17.25 -23.19 5.75
N ARG A 272 16.89 -22.33 6.71
CA ARG A 272 16.78 -22.76 8.10
C ARG A 272 15.60 -23.71 8.17
N THR A 273 15.88 -25.01 8.17
CA THR A 273 14.92 -26.02 8.63
C THR A 273 14.72 -25.79 10.12
N ASP A 274 13.70 -25.02 10.49
CA ASP A 274 13.19 -25.05 11.86
C ASP A 274 12.47 -26.40 12.05
N SER A 275 13.24 -27.41 12.41
CA SER A 275 12.73 -28.64 13.00
C SER A 275 12.43 -28.36 14.48
N GLY A 276 11.16 -28.29 14.85
CA GLY A 276 10.74 -28.43 16.25
C GLY A 276 9.60 -27.54 16.72
N ALA A 277 8.42 -28.17 16.86
CA ALA A 277 7.33 -27.78 17.77
C ALA A 277 6.56 -26.48 17.47
N VAL A 278 5.65 -26.53 16.50
CA VAL A 278 4.37 -25.84 16.66
C VAL A 278 3.54 -26.68 17.63
N ALA A 279 3.71 -26.40 18.92
CA ALA A 279 2.75 -26.82 19.92
C ALA A 279 1.42 -26.16 19.56
N GLY A 280 0.44 -26.99 19.24
CA GLY A 280 -0.93 -26.58 19.09
C GLY A 280 -1.47 -25.96 20.36
N ASP A 281 -2.66 -25.42 20.20
CA ASP A 281 -3.57 -24.97 21.26
C ASP A 281 -3.40 -23.51 21.70
N ARG A 282 -4.16 -22.64 21.03
CA ARG A 282 -5.00 -21.61 21.67
C ARG A 282 -5.88 -20.89 20.64
N LEU A 283 -6.95 -21.56 20.25
CA LEU A 283 -8.18 -20.95 19.72
C LEU A 283 -9.38 -21.64 20.36
N ASN A 284 -9.61 -21.41 21.66
CA ASN A 284 -10.96 -21.32 22.21
C ASN A 284 -10.97 -20.74 23.62
N SER A 285 -12.07 -20.11 24.02
CA SER A 285 -12.37 -19.38 25.26
C SER A 285 -11.71 -17.99 25.36
N GLY A 286 -12.41 -16.86 25.46
CA GLY A 286 -13.68 -16.62 26.16
C GLY A 286 -13.38 -16.17 27.59
N GLY A 287 -13.40 -14.86 27.85
CA GLY A 287 -13.57 -14.33 29.21
C GLY A 287 -12.44 -13.49 29.81
N LEU A 288 -12.87 -12.31 30.29
CA LEU A 288 -12.31 -11.48 31.36
C LEU A 288 -11.07 -10.61 31.10
N VAL A 289 -11.40 -9.37 30.75
CA VAL A 289 -10.78 -8.13 31.24
C VAL A 289 -10.29 -8.28 32.69
N ARG A 290 -8.99 -8.07 32.93
CA ARG A 290 -8.45 -7.70 34.25
C ARG A 290 -7.89 -6.29 34.19
N HIS A 291 -8.64 -5.37 34.80
CA HIS A 291 -8.18 -4.05 35.22
C HIS A 291 -6.95 -4.19 36.13
N ARG A 292 -5.84 -3.55 35.76
CA ARG A 292 -4.71 -3.32 36.66
C ARG A 292 -5.00 -2.02 37.41
N ARG A 293 -5.30 -2.12 38.71
CA ARG A 293 -5.39 -0.96 39.62
C ARG A 293 -3.96 -0.48 39.90
N GLU A 294 -3.69 0.79 39.59
CA GLU A 294 -2.54 1.51 40.11
C GLU A 294 -2.92 2.14 41.46
N THR A 295 -2.05 1.96 42.45
CA THR A 295 -2.16 2.51 43.81
C THR A 295 -1.53 3.91 43.83
N PRO A 296 -2.16 4.95 44.41
CA PRO A 296 -1.54 6.27 44.48
C PRO A 296 -0.52 6.38 45.62
N ALA A 297 0.57 7.10 45.36
CA ALA A 297 1.67 7.37 46.29
C ALA A 297 1.24 8.31 47.44
N ARG A 298 1.69 7.99 48.66
CA ARG A 298 1.47 8.79 49.88
C ARG A 298 2.36 10.04 49.91
N ILE A 299 1.75 11.16 50.27
CA ILE A 299 2.39 12.41 50.71
C ILE A 299 2.77 12.27 52.19
N PRO A 300 3.95 12.70 52.67
CA PRO A 300 4.27 12.67 54.09
C PRO A 300 3.73 13.91 54.82
N GLU A 301 3.02 13.65 55.92
CA GLU A 301 2.55 14.65 56.90
C GLU A 301 3.71 15.24 57.72
N VAL A 302 3.60 16.54 57.96
CA VAL A 302 4.35 17.36 58.90
C VAL A 302 3.78 17.17 60.32
N ARG A 303 4.64 17.06 61.34
CA ARG A 303 4.30 17.24 62.75
C ARG A 303 5.55 17.68 63.56
N PRO A 304 5.32 18.24 64.75
CA PRO A 304 4.79 19.57 65.05
C PRO A 304 5.89 20.61 65.27
#